data_AF-A0A9E0U1L3-F1
#
_entry.id   AF-A0A9E0U1L3-F1
#
_cell.length_a   1.000
_cell.length_b   1.000
_cell.length_c   1.000
_cell.angle_alpha   90.00
_cell.angle_beta   90.00
_cell.angle_gamma   90.00
#
_symmetry.space_group_name_H-M   'P 1'
#
loop_
_entity.id
_entity.type
_entity.pdbx_description
1 polymer ?
#
loop_
_entity_poly.entity_id
_entity_poly.type
_entity_poly.pdbx_seq_one_letter_code
_entity_poly.pdbx_strand_id
1 'polypeptide(L)' 'MSTAYIGIGSNLGSREENCERAIKLLIVNGITFVLRSSMIETEPWGV' A
#
# COMPACT_ATOMS: atom_id res chain seq x y z
N MET A 1 -4.93 -10.85 -18.93
CA MET A 1 -4.95 -10.38 -17.53
C MET A 1 -3.80 -9.40 -17.37
N SER A 2 -4.04 -8.17 -16.94
CA SER A 2 -2.99 -7.16 -16.80
C SER A 2 -2.48 -7.12 -15.36
N THR A 3 -1.16 -7.11 -15.19
CA THR A 3 -0.53 -6.90 -13.88
C THR A 3 -0.16 -5.43 -13.74
N ALA A 4 -0.49 -4.84 -12.59
CA ALA A 4 -0.11 -3.48 -12.22
C ALA A 4 0.67 -3.50 -10.90
N TYR A 5 1.57 -2.53 -10.73
CA TYR A 5 2.32 -2.31 -9.51
C TYR A 5 1.89 -0.98 -8.91
N ILE A 6 1.63 -0.95 -7.61
CA ILE A 6 1.08 0.22 -6.90
C ILE A 6 2.01 0.54 -5.73
N GLY A 7 2.46 1.80 -5.65
CA GLY A 7 3.14 2.32 -4.48
C GLY A 7 2.13 2.73 -3.40
N ILE A 8 2.33 2.27 -2.16
CA ILE A 8 1.49 2.62 -1.02
C ILE A 8 2.39 3.19 0.08
N GLY A 9 1.99 4.33 0.64
CA GLY A 9 2.70 4.98 1.75
C GLY A 9 1.75 5.75 2.65
N SER A 10 2.14 5.93 3.91
CA SER A 10 1.39 6.70 4.92
C SER A 10 2.36 7.42 5.83
N ASN A 11 2.15 8.72 6.05
CA ASN A 11 2.95 9.56 6.96
C ASN A 11 2.20 10.00 8.23
N LEU A 12 0.90 9.72 8.33
CA LEU A 12 0.05 10.13 9.45
C LEU A 12 -0.66 8.94 10.10
N GLY A 13 -0.93 9.06 11.41
CA GLY A 13 -1.67 8.05 12.19
C GLY A 13 -0.95 6.70 12.30
N SER A 14 -1.74 5.63 12.33
CA SER A 14 -1.24 4.23 12.34
C SER A 14 -0.78 3.86 10.92
N ARG A 15 0.48 4.15 10.60
CA ARG A 15 1.02 4.12 9.21
C ARG A 15 0.94 2.73 8.57
N GLU A 16 1.34 1.69 9.31
CA GLU A 16 1.25 0.31 8.85
C GLU A 16 -0.20 -0.13 8.64
N GLU A 17 -1.08 0.18 9.60
CA GLU A 17 -2.51 -0.15 9.51
C GLU A 17 -3.19 0.54 8.33
N ASN A 18 -2.82 1.79 8.04
CA ASN A 18 -3.31 2.53 6.89
C ASN A 18 -2.91 1.86 5.57
N CYS A 19 -1.65 1.44 5.45
CA CYS A 19 -1.16 0.70 4.28
C CYS A 19 -1.89 -0.65 4.13
N GLU A 20 -2.04 -1.42 5.21
CA GLU A 20 -2.77 -2.69 5.20
C GLU A 20 -4.25 -2.52 4.84
N ARG A 21 -4.90 -1.45 5.34
CA ARG A 21 -6.28 -1.13 5.02
C ARG A 21 -6.45 -0.79 3.53
N ALA A 22 -5.51 -0.06 2.94
CA ALA A 22 -5.52 0.22 1.51
C ALA A 22 -5.46 -1.07 0.67
N ILE A 23 -4.56 -2.00 1.02
CA ILE A 23 -4.47 -3.31 0.35
C ILE A 23 -5.79 -4.08 0.47
N LYS A 24 -6.39 -4.13 1.67
CA LYS A 24 -7.69 -4.79 1.88
C LYS A 24 -8.79 -4.17 1.03
N LEU A 25 -8.84 -2.85 0.91
CA LEU A 25 -9.82 -2.17 0.06
C LEU A 25 -9.65 -2.52 -1.42
N LEU A 26 -8.42 -2.60 -1.92
CA LEU A 26 -8.17 -3.04 -3.31
C LEU A 26 -8.70 -4.45 -3.55
N ILE A 27 -8.45 -5.38 -2.62
CA ILE A 27 -8.92 -6.77 -2.69
C ILE A 27 -10.45 -6.83 -2.68
N VAL A 28 -11.10 -6.13 -1.75
CA VAL A 28 -12.56 -6.08 -1.64
C VAL A 28 -13.21 -5.49 -2.89
N ASN A 29 -12.51 -4.60 -3.61
CA ASN A 29 -12.97 -4.02 -4.88
C ASN A 29 -12.58 -4.87 -6.11
N GLY A 30 -12.20 -6.13 -5.92
CA GLY A 30 -12.03 -7.10 -6.99
C GLY A 30 -10.64 -7.16 -7.61
N ILE A 31 -9.64 -6.50 -7.02
CA ILE A 31 -8.25 -6.63 -7.47
C ILE A 31 -7.64 -7.91 -6.90
N THR A 32 -7.13 -8.76 -7.78
CA THR A 32 -6.40 -9.96 -7.37
C THR A 32 -5.07 -9.58 -6.74
N PHE A 33 -4.89 -9.89 -5.45
CA PHE A 33 -3.61 -9.72 -4.77
C PHE A 33 -2.66 -10.85 -5.15
N VAL A 34 -1.50 -10.48 -5.70
CA VAL A 34 -0.46 -11.44 -6.13
C VAL A 34 0.70 -11.46 -5.16
N LEU A 35 1.23 -10.28 -4.80
CA LEU A 35 2.38 -10.13 -3.91
C LEU A 35 2.43 -8.73 -3.29
N ARG A 36 3.21 -8.58 -2.22
CA ARG A 36 3.58 -7.28 -1.63
C ARG A 36 5.07 -7.23 -1.31
N SER A 37 5.64 -6.02 -1.33
CA SER A 37 6.95 -5.77 -0.72
C SER A 37 6.85 -5.75 0.80
N SER A 38 7.99 -5.80 1.48
CA SER A 38 8.09 -5.47 2.90
C SER A 38 7.73 -4.00 3.15
N MET A 39 7.33 -3.69 4.38
CA MET A 39 7.17 -2.31 4.82
C MET A 39 8.53 -1.71 5.16
N ILE A 40 8.76 -0.45 4.77
CA ILE A 40 9.99 0.29 5.05
C ILE A 40 9.65 1.69 5.55
N GLU A 41 10.45 2.20 6.49
CA GLU A 41 10.42 3.60 6.90
C GLU A 41 11.23 4.43 5.91
N THR A 42 10.74 5.60 5.54
CA THR A 42 11.45 6.51 4.63
C THR A 42 11.29 7.94 5.10
N GLU A 43 12.36 8.73 5.02
CA GLU A 43 12.26 10.18 5.15
C GLU A 43 11.31 10.75 4.07
N PRO A 44 10.56 11.81 4.38
CA PRO A 44 9.79 12.51 3.36
C PRO A 44 10.73 13.17 2.36
N TRP A 45 10.47 12.96 1.07
CA TRP A 45 11.17 13.66 -0.01
C TRP A 45 10.23 14.73 -0.57
N GLY A 46 10.60 15.99 -0.44
CA GLY A 46 9.76 17.12 -0.84
C GLY A 46 9.60 18.13 0.30
N VAL A 47 8.39 18.65 0.46
CA VAL A 47 8.01 19.66 1.48
C VAL A 47 7.27 19.02 2.64
#